data_AF-A0A438CFK8-F1
#
_entry.id   AF-A0A438CFK8-F1
#
_cell.length_a   1.000
_cell.length_b   1.000
_cell.length_c   1.000
_cell.angle_alpha   90.00
_cell.angle_beta   90.00
_cell.angle_gamma   90.00
#
_symmetry.space_group_name_H-M   'P 1'
#
loop_
_entity.id
_entity.type
_entity.pdbx_description
1 polymer ?
#
loop_
_entity_poly.entity_id
_entity_poly.type
_entity_poly.pdbx_seq_one_letter_code
_entity_poly.pdbx_strand_id
1 'polypeptide(L)'
;MRTYNMKLNTAKCAFGVRARKFLGFMVTQSGIEVNPDQIRAVLETLALRDKEQIPVYYMSKAMVDAETRYSRMEQTTLALKNTAQKLRPYF
;
A
#
# COMPACT_ATOMS: atom_id res chain seq x y z
N MET A 1 -12.06 7.66 -25.95
CA MET A 1 -13.49 7.43 -25.63
C MET A 1 -14.31 7.24 -26.90
N ARG A 2 -14.37 8.23 -27.81
CA ARG A 2 -15.12 8.10 -29.08
C ARG A 2 -14.61 6.98 -30.00
N THR A 3 -13.29 6.75 -30.02
CA THR A 3 -12.64 5.67 -30.78
C THR A 3 -12.95 4.25 -30.30
N TYR A 4 -13.34 4.09 -29.04
CA TYR A 4 -13.68 2.79 -28.44
C TYR A 4 -15.19 2.63 -28.23
N ASN A 5 -15.99 3.52 -28.82
CA ASN A 5 -17.45 3.56 -28.66
C ASN A 5 -17.93 3.58 -27.19
N MET A 6 -17.11 4.13 -26.30
CA MET A 6 -17.44 4.24 -24.88
C MET A 6 -18.23 5.52 -24.60
N LYS A 7 -19.35 5.38 -23.89
CA LYS A 7 -20.22 6.49 -23.46
C LYS A 7 -20.14 6.68 -21.96
N LEU A 8 -19.85 7.90 -21.53
CA LEU A 8 -19.83 8.26 -20.11
C LEU A 8 -21.25 8.41 -19.58
N ASN A 9 -21.48 7.94 -18.35
CA ASN A 9 -22.74 8.13 -17.65
C ASN A 9 -22.73 9.50 -16.97
N THR A 10 -23.46 10.47 -17.52
CA THR A 10 -23.50 11.85 -17.03
C THR A 10 -23.98 11.94 -15.57
N ALA A 11 -24.87 11.05 -15.13
CA ALA A 11 -25.35 11.04 -13.73
C ALA A 11 -24.27 10.61 -12.72
N LYS A 12 -23.20 9.96 -13.18
CA LYS A 12 -22.08 9.50 -12.33
C LYS A 12 -20.79 10.28 -12.57
N CYS A 13 -20.78 11.17 -13.55
CA CYS A 13 -19.63 12.02 -13.85
C CYS A 13 -19.73 13.33 -13.08
N ALA A 14 -18.61 13.79 -12.52
CA ALA A 14 -18.47 15.13 -11.97
C ALA A 14 -17.30 15.78 -12.68
N PHE A 15 -17.54 16.96 -13.23
CA PHE A 15 -16.58 17.77 -13.99
C PHE A 15 -16.46 19.14 -13.34
N GLY A 16 -15.27 19.74 -13.38
CA GLY A 16 -15.05 21.11 -12.86
C GLY A 16 -15.17 21.27 -11.34
N VAL A 17 -15.14 20.18 -10.57
CA VAL A 17 -15.19 20.24 -9.10
C VAL A 17 -13.80 20.50 -8.51
N ARG A 18 -13.73 21.31 -7.44
CA ARG A 18 -12.47 21.67 -6.76
C ARG A 18 -11.82 20.50 -6.02
N ALA A 19 -12.66 19.58 -5.54
CA ALA A 19 -12.26 18.38 -4.82
C ALA A 19 -13.25 17.25 -5.11
N ARG A 20 -12.77 16.00 -5.20
CA ARG A 20 -13.61 14.81 -5.38
C ARG A 20 -12.96 13.57 -4.79
N LYS A 21 -13.78 12.69 -4.20
CA LYS A 21 -13.35 11.33 -3.85
C LYS A 21 -13.23 10.45 -5.10
N PHE A 22 -12.03 9.97 -5.40
CA PHE A 22 -11.73 9.07 -6.51
C PHE A 22 -10.94 7.86 -6.00
N LEU A 23 -11.46 6.64 -6.26
CA LEU A 23 -10.85 5.38 -5.80
C LEU A 23 -10.53 5.34 -4.29
N GLY A 24 -11.29 6.09 -3.47
CA GLY A 24 -11.08 6.18 -2.02
C GLY A 24 -10.17 7.32 -1.55
N PHE A 25 -9.52 8.04 -2.47
CA PHE A 25 -8.65 9.18 -2.17
C PHE A 25 -9.34 10.51 -2.45
N MET A 26 -8.98 11.57 -1.72
CA MET A 26 -9.43 12.92 -2.03
C MET A 26 -8.52 13.50 -3.11
N VAL A 27 -9.09 13.91 -4.24
CA VAL A 27 -8.35 14.56 -5.33
C VAL A 27 -8.79 16.02 -5.39
N THR A 28 -7.86 16.93 -5.18
CA THR A 28 -8.06 18.38 -5.26
C THR A 28 -7.26 18.99 -6.40
N GLN A 29 -7.40 20.30 -6.62
CA GLN A 29 -6.61 21.03 -7.60
C GLN A 29 -5.10 21.01 -7.29
N SER A 30 -4.73 20.81 -6.02
CA SER A 30 -3.35 20.73 -5.55
C SER A 30 -2.76 19.32 -5.59
N GLY A 31 -3.56 18.31 -5.92
CA GLY A 31 -3.12 16.92 -6.05
C GLY A 31 -4.00 15.92 -5.29
N ILE A 32 -3.42 14.76 -4.98
CA ILE A 32 -4.08 13.74 -4.14
C ILE A 32 -3.81 14.10 -2.68
N GLU A 33 -4.86 14.47 -1.97
CA GLU A 33 -4.82 14.74 -0.54
C GLU A 33 -5.10 13.45 0.24
N VAL A 34 -4.33 13.24 1.31
CA VAL A 34 -4.53 12.11 2.21
C VAL A 34 -5.82 12.33 2.99
N ASN A 35 -6.71 11.34 2.97
CA ASN A 35 -7.94 11.42 3.74
C ASN A 35 -7.60 11.49 5.24
N PRO A 36 -8.09 12.50 6.00
CA PRO A 36 -7.87 12.58 7.45
C PRO A 36 -8.33 11.32 8.20
N ASP A 37 -9.35 10.61 7.70
CA ASP A 37 -9.79 9.32 8.28
C ASP A 37 -8.73 8.22 8.12
N GLN A 38 -8.01 8.20 6.99
CA GLN A 38 -6.92 7.26 6.77
C GLN A 38 -5.71 7.60 7.67
N ILE A 39 -5.42 8.90 7.84
CA ILE A 39 -4.37 9.35 8.78
C ILE A 39 -4.70 8.90 10.20
N ARG A 40 -5.95 9.11 10.63
CA ARG A 40 -6.41 8.68 11.96
C ARG A 40 -6.32 7.17 12.14
N ALA A 41 -6.77 6.38 11.17
CA ALA A 41 -6.67 4.92 11.23
C ALA A 41 -5.19 4.44 11.30
N VAL A 42 -4.29 5.10 10.58
CA VAL A 42 -2.85 4.80 10.65
C VAL A 42 -2.27 5.19 12.02
N LEU A 43 -2.62 6.36 12.55
CA LEU A 43 -2.18 6.81 13.87
C LEU A 43 -2.69 5.88 14.99
N GLU A 44 -3.95 5.47 14.93
CA GLU A 44 -4.55 4.55 15.89
C GLU A 44 -3.93 3.15 15.78
N THR A 45 -3.72 2.63 14.58
CA THR A 45 -3.02 1.33 14.39
C THR A 45 -1.56 1.39 14.80
N LEU A 46 -0.85 2.51 14.64
CA LEU A 46 0.52 2.68 15.17
C LEU A 46 0.51 2.73 16.70
N ALA A 47 -0.45 3.42 17.30
CA ALA A 47 -0.60 3.51 18.75
C ALA A 47 -0.99 2.17 19.40
N LEU A 48 -1.76 1.32 18.71
CA LEU A 48 -2.09 -0.03 19.17
C LEU A 48 -0.91 -1.00 19.03
N ARG A 49 -0.10 -0.84 17.98
CA ARG A 49 1.07 -1.70 17.73
C ARG A 49 2.18 -1.54 18.76
N ASP A 50 2.30 -0.39 19.42
CA ASP A 50 3.37 -0.15 20.41
C ASP A 50 3.34 -1.15 21.58
N LYS A 51 2.14 -1.65 21.94
CA LYS A 51 1.95 -2.58 23.05
C LYS A 51 2.04 -4.07 22.67
N GLU A 52 1.76 -4.42 21.41
CA GLU A 52 1.74 -5.82 20.92
C GLU A 52 3.02 -6.23 20.16
N GLN A 53 3.95 -5.31 19.93
CA GLN A 53 5.17 -5.58 19.15
C GLN A 53 6.30 -6.23 19.95
N ILE A 54 6.15 -6.50 21.25
CA ILE A 54 7.20 -7.16 22.04
C ILE A 54 7.65 -8.50 21.42
N PRO A 55 6.74 -9.39 20.95
CA PRO A 55 7.12 -10.64 20.30
C PRO A 55 7.75 -10.42 18.91
N VAL A 56 7.26 -9.43 18.15
CA VAL A 56 7.79 -9.09 16.81
C VAL A 56 9.20 -8.51 16.92
N TYR A 57 9.40 -7.56 17.84
CA TYR A 57 10.71 -6.97 18.15
C TYR A 57 11.72 -8.04 18.60
N TYR A 58 11.31 -8.95 19.48
CA TYR A 58 12.16 -10.04 19.96
C TYR A 58 12.49 -11.04 18.84
N MET A 59 11.50 -11.43 18.03
CA MET A 59 11.70 -12.31 16.88
C MET A 59 12.60 -11.66 15.82
N SER A 60 12.37 -10.41 15.45
CA SER A 60 13.24 -9.67 14.52
C SER A 60 14.66 -9.62 15.03
N LYS A 61 14.86 -9.33 16.33
CA LYS A 61 16.20 -9.29 16.94
C LYS A 61 16.86 -10.67 17.01
N ALA A 62 16.10 -11.74 17.23
CA ALA A 62 16.60 -13.12 17.19
C ALA A 62 16.91 -13.60 15.77
N MET A 63 16.19 -13.10 14.77
CA MET A 63 16.35 -13.44 13.35
C MET A 63 17.52 -12.69 12.68
N VAL A 64 18.04 -11.61 13.29
CA VAL A 64 19.24 -10.90 12.77
C VAL A 64 20.44 -11.84 12.65
N ASP A 65 20.67 -12.73 13.62
CA ASP A 65 21.76 -13.72 13.54
C ASP A 65 21.54 -14.76 12.44
N ALA A 66 20.28 -15.05 12.09
CA ALA A 66 19.95 -15.92 10.96
C ALA A 66 20.07 -15.17 9.62
N GLU A 67 19.71 -13.89 9.57
CA GLU A 67 19.82 -13.04 8.38
C GLU A 67 21.26 -12.72 8.00
N THR A 68 22.17 -12.56 8.98
CA THR A 68 23.61 -12.34 8.75
C THR A 68 24.34 -13.59 8.26
N ARG A 69 23.74 -14.78 8.41
CA ARG A 69 24.31 -16.05 7.92
C ARG A 69 24.06 -16.27 6.42
N TYR A 70 23.11 -15.56 5.83
CA TYR A 70 22.85 -15.64 4.40
C TYR A 70 23.71 -14.63 3.66
N SER A 71 24.42 -15.10 2.63
CA SER A 71 25.20 -14.22 1.75
C SER A 71 24.28 -13.27 0.98
N ARG A 72 24.81 -12.11 0.55
CA ARG A 72 24.06 -11.10 -0.25
C ARG A 72 23.37 -11.73 -1.47
N MET A 73 23.95 -12.76 -2.08
CA MET A 73 23.36 -13.51 -3.20
C MET A 73 22.13 -14.33 -2.80
N GLU A 74 22.13 -14.92 -1.60
CA GLU A 74 21.04 -15.74 -1.10
C GLU A 74 19.85 -14.86 -0.71
N GLN A 75 20.12 -13.69 -0.12
CA GLN A 75 19.11 -12.68 0.16
C GLN A 75 18.41 -12.20 -1.13
N THR A 76 19.18 -11.91 -2.19
CA THR A 76 18.60 -11.53 -3.48
C THR A 76 17.77 -12.65 -4.11
N THR A 77 18.22 -13.90 -3.97
CA THR A 77 17.52 -15.07 -4.51
C THR A 77 16.20 -15.30 -3.78
N LEU A 78 16.19 -15.19 -2.44
CA LEU A 78 14.98 -15.33 -1.63
C LEU A 78 13.98 -14.20 -1.90
N ALA A 79 14.46 -12.96 -2.05
CA ALA A 79 13.62 -11.83 -2.42
C ALA A 79 12.94 -12.05 -3.78
N LEU A 80 13.69 -12.47 -4.81
CA LEU A 80 13.15 -12.80 -6.13
C LEU A 80 12.12 -13.93 -6.10
N LYS A 81 12.38 -14.99 -5.33
CA LYS A 81 11.43 -16.11 -5.18
C LYS A 81 10.13 -15.65 -4.55
N ASN A 82 10.21 -14.85 -3.49
CA ASN A 82 9.04 -14.31 -2.80
C ASN A 82 8.24 -13.34 -3.69
N THR A 83 8.91 -12.48 -4.46
CA THR A 83 8.22 -11.56 -5.38
C THR A 83 7.52 -12.33 -6.49
N ALA A 84 8.17 -13.33 -7.09
CA ALA A 84 7.55 -14.19 -8.10
C ALA A 84 6.31 -14.91 -7.56
N GLN A 85 6.38 -15.46 -6.35
CA GLN A 85 5.24 -16.12 -5.71
C GLN A 85 4.09 -15.15 -5.41
N LYS A 86 4.40 -13.90 -5.05
CA LYS A 86 3.40 -12.85 -4.81
C LYS A 86 2.75 -12.32 -6.09
N LEU A 87 3.45 -12.39 -7.22
CA LEU A 87 2.94 -12.01 -8.53
C LEU A 87 2.12 -13.11 -9.22
N ARG A 88 2.22 -14.37 -8.75
CA ARG A 88 1.46 -15.52 -9.27
C ARG A 88 -0.06 -15.34 -9.42
N PRO A 89 -0.77 -14.58 -8.56
CA PRO A 89 -2.21 -14.36 -8.76
C PRO A 89 -2.55 -13.42 -9.92
N TYR A 90 -1.57 -12.68 -10.44
CA TYR A 90 -1.75 -11.65 -11.46
C TYR A 90 -1.37 -12.13 -12.88
N PHE A 91 -0.76 -13.32 -13.00
CA PHE A 91 -0.31 -13.95 -14.25
C PHE A 91 -0.76 -15.41 -14.32
#